data_AF-A0A2W4IA66-F1
#
_entry.id   AF-A0A2W4IA66-F1
#
_cell.length_a   1.000
_cell.length_b   1.000
_cell.length_c   1.000
_cell.angle_alpha   90.00
_cell.angle_beta   90.00
_cell.angle_gamma   90.00
#
_symmetry.space_group_name_H-M   'P 1'
#
loop_
_entity.id
_entity.type
_entity.pdbx_description
1 polymer ?
#
loop_
_entity_poly.entity_id
_entity_poly.type
_entity_poly.pdbx_seq_one_letter_code
_entity_poly.pdbx_strand_id
1 'polypeptide(L)'
;MWLIRLHKIQTKDYNYIKRVFEKLGFQPRKTAGIIFIKALFFHILQKKSWRNVGDLLDCNHIIIYNFFCSYKTNPEIKNIFKYFANRRIIVFIKEDVKYFSNDDLDKNEIFLNNTNFEIEKIFEDS
;
A
#
# COMPACT_ATOMS: atom_id res chain seq x y z
N MET A 1 -5.98 12.40 5.63
CA MET A 1 -4.65 12.30 4.98
C MET A 1 -4.07 10.90 5.16
N TRP A 2 -3.39 10.37 4.13
CA TRP A 2 -2.70 9.08 4.17
C TRP A 2 -1.21 9.21 4.50
N LEU A 3 -0.77 8.52 5.55
CA LEU A 3 0.62 8.40 5.94
C LEU A 3 1.16 7.01 5.54
N ILE A 4 2.27 6.99 4.80
CA ILE A 4 2.96 5.77 4.36
C ILE A 4 4.31 5.69 5.07
N ARG A 5 4.46 4.72 5.97
CA ARG A 5 5.60 4.52 6.87
C ARG A 5 6.53 3.43 6.34
N LEU A 6 7.19 3.69 5.20
CA LEU A 6 8.05 2.70 4.52
C LEU A 6 9.19 2.15 5.38
N HIS A 7 9.66 2.92 6.38
CA HIS A 7 10.69 2.48 7.34
C HIS A 7 10.26 1.29 8.20
N LYS A 8 8.96 0.99 8.30
CA LYS A 8 8.43 -0.18 9.05
C LYS A 8 8.44 -1.46 8.25
N ILE A 9 8.74 -1.40 6.95
CA ILE A 9 8.81 -2.59 6.10
C ILE A 9 10.02 -3.43 6.52
N GLN A 10 9.76 -4.70 6.79
CA GLN A 10 10.72 -5.70 7.24
C GLN A 10 10.76 -6.88 6.26
N THR A 11 11.78 -7.73 6.36
CA THR A 11 11.97 -8.92 5.49
C THR A 11 10.72 -9.81 5.40
N LYS A 12 9.96 -9.95 6.49
CA LYS A 12 8.70 -10.72 6.49
C LYS A 12 7.64 -10.17 5.54
N ASP A 13 7.60 -8.85 5.35
CA ASP A 13 6.65 -8.19 4.46
C ASP A 13 7.02 -8.49 2.99
N TYR A 14 8.32 -8.53 2.65
CA TYR A 14 8.79 -8.98 1.33
C TYR A 14 8.38 -10.43 1.03
N ASN A 15 8.56 -11.34 2.01
CA ASN A 15 8.18 -12.73 1.87
C ASN A 15 6.67 -12.93 1.76
N TYR A 16 5.89 -12.10 2.47
CA TYR A 16 4.44 -12.08 2.31
C TYR A 16 4.04 -11.66 0.89
N ILE A 17 4.56 -10.53 0.40
CA ILE A 17 4.28 -10.06 -0.97
C ILE A 17 4.70 -11.08 -2.02
N LYS A 18 5.86 -11.72 -1.87
CA LYS A 18 6.31 -12.76 -2.79
C LYS A 18 5.28 -13.91 -2.90
N ARG A 19 4.79 -14.41 -1.77
CA ARG A 19 3.78 -15.50 -1.75
C ARG A 19 2.45 -15.06 -2.37
N VAL A 20 2.02 -13.83 -2.10
CA VAL A 20 0.80 -13.28 -2.72
C VAL A 20 1.00 -13.16 -4.24
N PHE A 21 2.14 -12.67 -4.69
CA PHE A 21 2.45 -12.52 -6.11
C PHE A 21 2.52 -13.86 -6.84
N GLU A 22 3.12 -14.88 -6.22
CA GLU A 22 3.08 -16.27 -6.72
C GLU A 22 1.64 -16.78 -6.86
N LYS A 23 0.77 -16.53 -5.87
CA LYS A 23 -0.66 -16.89 -5.95
C LYS A 23 -1.39 -16.18 -7.10
N LEU A 24 -0.99 -14.94 -7.41
CA LEU A 24 -1.50 -14.15 -8.52
C LEU A 24 -0.94 -14.55 -9.89
N GLY A 25 0.04 -15.47 -9.94
CA GLY A 25 0.81 -15.77 -11.15
C GLY A 25 1.66 -14.59 -11.62
N PHE A 26 1.91 -13.60 -10.77
CA PHE A 26 2.74 -12.44 -11.08
C PHE A 26 4.17 -12.67 -10.58
N GLN A 27 5.15 -12.69 -11.49
CA GLN A 27 6.54 -12.89 -11.12
C GLN A 27 7.43 -11.80 -11.75
N PRO A 28 7.69 -10.70 -11.02
CA PRO A 28 8.50 -9.62 -11.56
C PRO A 28 9.96 -10.08 -11.66
N ARG A 29 10.58 -9.89 -12.83
CA ARG A 29 11.92 -10.43 -13.12
C ARG A 29 13.07 -9.56 -12.57
N LYS A 30 13.02 -8.25 -12.84
CA LYS A 30 14.12 -7.31 -12.53
C LYS A 30 13.81 -6.36 -11.38
N THR A 31 12.58 -6.38 -10.89
CA THR A 31 12.06 -5.42 -9.91
C THR A 31 11.53 -6.19 -8.72
N ALA A 32 11.92 -5.82 -7.51
CA ALA A 32 11.41 -6.45 -6.30
C ALA A 32 9.89 -6.26 -6.20
N GLY A 33 9.15 -7.33 -5.86
CA GLY A 33 7.68 -7.28 -5.78
C GLY A 33 7.15 -6.17 -4.87
N ILE A 34 7.87 -5.85 -3.79
CA ILE A 34 7.50 -4.76 -2.87
C ILE A 34 7.40 -3.39 -3.57
N ILE A 35 8.16 -3.16 -4.65
CA ILE A 35 8.16 -1.87 -5.37
C ILE A 35 6.79 -1.63 -5.98
N PHE A 36 6.18 -2.66 -6.57
CA PHE A 36 4.81 -2.58 -7.09
C PHE A 36 3.81 -2.22 -6.00
N ILE A 37 3.96 -2.77 -4.80
CA ILE A 37 3.08 -2.48 -3.67
C ILE A 37 3.27 -1.06 -3.15
N LYS A 38 4.52 -0.60 -2.99
CA LYS A 38 4.81 0.80 -2.65
C LYS A 38 4.20 1.75 -3.68
N ALA A 39 4.30 1.40 -4.96
CA ALA A 39 3.73 2.19 -6.05
C ALA A 39 2.21 2.30 -5.95
N LEU A 40 1.52 1.18 -5.65
CA LEU A 40 0.09 1.18 -5.41
C LEU A 40 -0.29 2.08 -4.23
N PHE A 41 0.46 2.05 -3.12
CA PHE A 41 0.19 2.95 -1.99
C PHE A 41 0.29 4.41 -2.39
N PHE A 42 1.37 4.80 -3.06
CA PHE A 42 1.55 6.18 -3.50
C PHE A 42 0.48 6.64 -4.49
N HIS A 43 0.08 5.77 -5.43
CA HIS A 43 -0.94 6.10 -6.40
C HIS A 43 -2.34 6.14 -5.79
N ILE A 44 -2.77 5.06 -5.13
CA ILE A 44 -4.15 4.90 -4.65
C ILE A 44 -4.43 5.79 -3.44
N LEU A 45 -3.50 5.85 -2.48
CA LEU A 45 -3.71 6.54 -1.20
C LEU A 45 -3.31 8.03 -1.28
N GLN A 46 -2.22 8.35 -1.96
CA GLN A 46 -1.71 9.72 -2.06
C GLN A 46 -1.99 10.39 -3.41
N LYS A 47 -2.75 9.73 -4.30
CA LYS A 47 -3.16 10.25 -5.62
C LYS A 47 -2.00 10.75 -6.48
N LYS A 48 -0.80 10.18 -6.31
CA LYS A 48 0.37 10.53 -7.13
C LYS A 48 0.21 9.98 -8.55
N SER A 49 0.65 10.74 -9.55
CA SER A 49 0.69 10.28 -10.94
C SER A 49 1.68 9.11 -11.12
N TRP A 50 1.44 8.24 -12.10
CA TRP A 50 2.33 7.10 -12.36
C TRP A 50 3.78 7.51 -12.63
N ARG A 51 3.99 8.62 -13.34
CA ARG A 51 5.33 9.16 -13.62
C ARG A 51 6.05 9.53 -12.32
N ASN A 52 5.39 10.31 -11.46
CA ASN A 52 5.95 10.69 -10.17
C ASN A 52 6.24 9.47 -9.28
N VAL A 53 5.39 8.44 -9.35
CA VAL A 53 5.61 7.18 -8.62
C VAL A 53 6.83 6.43 -9.16
N GLY A 54 7.00 6.39 -10.49
CA GLY A 54 8.17 5.79 -11.13
C GLY A 54 9.46 6.48 -10.71
N ASP A 55 9.48 7.81 -10.73
CA ASP A 55 10.64 8.61 -10.30
C ASP A 55 10.97 8.38 -8.81
N LEU A 56 9.95 8.37 -7.93
CA LEU A 56 10.13 8.14 -6.49
C LEU A 56 10.68 6.75 -6.15
N LEU A 57 10.41 5.75 -6.99
CA LEU A 57 10.77 4.36 -6.74
C LEU A 57 11.90 3.88 -7.65
N ASP A 58 12.50 4.77 -8.42
CA ASP A 58 13.51 4.47 -9.45
C ASP A 58 13.09 3.26 -10.30
N CYS A 59 11.88 3.35 -10.87
CA CYS A 59 11.26 2.26 -11.60
C CYS A 59 10.45 2.76 -12.79
N ASN A 60 10.46 2.01 -13.89
CA ASN A 60 9.69 2.38 -15.07
C ASN A 60 8.18 2.38 -14.76
N HIS A 61 7.57 3.56 -14.81
CA HIS A 61 6.15 3.77 -14.50
C HIS A 61 5.21 2.94 -15.40
N ILE A 62 5.60 2.61 -16.63
CA ILE A 62 4.78 1.78 -17.54
C ILE A 62 4.61 0.37 -16.96
N ILE A 63 5.68 -0.19 -16.39
CA ILE A 63 5.64 -1.54 -15.81
C ILE A 63 4.71 -1.56 -14.58
N ILE A 64 4.77 -0.52 -13.75
CA ILE A 64 3.89 -0.33 -12.60
C ILE A 64 2.44 -0.17 -13.04
N TYR A 65 2.18 0.67 -14.04
CA TYR A 65 0.86 0.91 -14.59
C TYR A 65 0.23 -0.38 -15.14
N ASN A 66 0.99 -1.14 -15.92
CA ASN A 66 0.52 -2.41 -16.47
C ASN A 66 0.15 -3.39 -15.35
N PHE A 67 0.99 -3.50 -14.33
CA PHE A 67 0.65 -4.29 -13.14
C PHE A 67 -0.66 -3.82 -12.48
N PHE A 68 -0.82 -2.51 -12.26
CA PHE A 68 -2.07 -1.99 -11.69
C PHE A 68 -3.28 -2.36 -12.56
N CYS A 69 -3.23 -2.13 -13.87
CA CYS A 69 -4.33 -2.47 -14.78
C CYS A 69 -4.71 -3.95 -14.72
N SER A 70 -3.73 -4.84 -14.65
CA SER A 70 -3.95 -6.29 -14.62
C SER A 70 -4.53 -6.80 -13.30
N TYR A 71 -4.22 -6.16 -12.18
CA TYR A 71 -4.51 -6.73 -10.85
C TYR A 71 -5.37 -5.83 -9.94
N LYS A 72 -5.78 -4.63 -10.37
CA LYS A 72 -6.52 -3.67 -9.52
C LYS A 72 -7.77 -4.25 -8.86
N THR A 73 -8.52 -5.11 -9.56
CA THR A 73 -9.76 -5.73 -9.07
C THR A 73 -9.52 -7.03 -8.32
N ASN A 74 -8.26 -7.46 -8.18
CA ASN A 74 -7.97 -8.73 -7.54
C ASN A 74 -8.11 -8.61 -6.02
N PRO A 75 -8.87 -9.50 -5.35
CA PRO A 75 -9.06 -9.48 -3.90
C PRO A 75 -7.76 -9.54 -3.10
N GLU A 76 -6.69 -10.15 -3.64
CA GLU A 76 -5.41 -10.22 -2.97
C GLU A 76 -4.73 -8.85 -2.84
N ILE A 77 -4.97 -7.92 -3.76
CA ILE A 77 -4.47 -6.55 -3.62
C ILE A 77 -5.13 -5.89 -2.41
N LYS A 78 -6.44 -6.04 -2.23
CA LYS A 78 -7.14 -5.57 -1.02
C LYS A 78 -6.56 -6.21 0.25
N ASN A 79 -6.28 -7.51 0.22
CA ASN A 79 -5.65 -8.21 1.35
C ASN A 79 -4.26 -7.67 1.69
N ILE A 80 -3.46 -7.29 0.69
CA ILE A 80 -2.19 -6.62 0.91
C ILE A 80 -2.40 -5.29 1.66
N PHE A 81 -3.36 -4.47 1.26
CA PHE A 81 -3.64 -3.21 1.97
C PHE A 81 -4.02 -3.47 3.43
N LYS A 82 -4.91 -4.43 3.69
CA LYS A 82 -5.29 -4.83 5.06
C LYS A 82 -4.10 -5.32 5.88
N TYR A 83 -3.23 -6.15 5.30
CA TYR A 83 -2.01 -6.62 5.95
C TYR A 83 -1.11 -5.44 6.34
N PHE A 84 -0.87 -4.50 5.43
CA PHE A 84 -0.03 -3.33 5.68
C PHE A 84 -0.66 -2.34 6.67
N ALA A 85 -1.99 -2.24 6.72
CA ALA A 85 -2.72 -1.48 7.74
C ALA A 85 -2.55 -2.08 9.14
N ASN A 86 -2.71 -3.39 9.28
CA ASN A 86 -2.46 -4.12 10.53
C ASN A 86 -1.02 -3.96 11.01
N ARG A 87 -0.06 -3.90 10.08
CA ARG A 87 1.35 -3.63 10.36
C ARG A 87 1.66 -2.16 10.66
N ARG A 88 0.67 -1.26 10.60
CA ARG A 88 0.82 0.19 10.76
C ARG A 88 1.76 0.83 9.73
N ILE A 89 1.92 0.20 8.56
CA ILE A 89 2.77 0.71 7.48
C ILE A 89 2.01 1.74 6.66
N ILE A 90 0.71 1.55 6.46
CA ILE A 90 -0.20 2.58 5.95
C ILE A 90 -1.16 2.97 7.06
N VAL A 91 -1.37 4.27 7.24
CA VAL A 91 -2.26 4.82 8.27
C VAL A 91 -3.08 5.95 7.66
N PHE A 92 -4.39 5.91 7.88
CA PHE A 92 -5.28 7.02 7.58
C PHE A 92 -5.49 7.89 8.82
N ILE A 93 -5.32 9.19 8.64
CA ILE A 93 -5.51 10.21 9.67
C ILE A 93 -6.67 11.10 9.21
N LYS A 94 -7.74 11.17 10.01
CA LYS A 94 -8.87 12.07 9.70
C LYS A 94 -8.44 13.53 9.78
N GLU A 95 -9.13 14.39 9.05
CA GLU A 95 -8.78 15.82 8.90
C GLU A 95 -8.89 16.62 10.20
N ASP A 96 -9.75 16.19 11.11
CA ASP A 96 -9.96 16.79 12.44
C ASP A 96 -8.83 16.49 13.42
N VAL A 97 -7.97 15.52 13.14
CA VAL A 97 -6.83 15.17 13.98
C VAL A 97 -5.67 16.14 13.75
N LYS A 98 -5.50 17.09 14.68
CA LYS A 98 -4.45 18.12 14.61
C LYS A 98 -3.09 17.65 15.12
N TYR A 99 -3.06 16.76 16.11
CA TYR A 99 -1.84 16.30 16.76
C TYR A 99 -1.90 14.79 17.03
N PHE A 100 -0.78 14.12 16.82
CA PHE A 100 -0.59 12.70 17.13
C PHE A 100 0.89 12.42 17.33
N SER A 101 1.22 11.45 18.16
CA SER A 101 2.57 10.94 18.39
C SER A 101 2.85 9.68 17.56
N ASN A 102 4.11 9.25 17.50
CA ASN A 102 4.45 7.96 16.91
C ASN A 102 3.82 6.79 17.69
N ASP A 103 3.71 6.90 19.02
CA ASP A 103 3.05 5.89 19.85
C ASP A 103 1.57 5.76 19.48
N ASP A 104 0.90 6.88 19.20
CA ASP A 104 -0.48 6.86 18.74
C ASP A 104 -0.59 6.12 17.41
N LEU A 105 0.27 6.42 16.44
CA LEU A 105 0.28 5.73 15.13
C LEU A 105 0.53 4.22 15.24
N ASP A 106 1.21 3.78 16.30
CA ASP A 106 1.55 2.38 16.50
C ASP A 106 0.48 1.60 17.28
N LYS A 107 -0.10 2.23 18.30
CA LYS A 107 -0.92 1.55 19.31
C LYS A 107 -2.39 1.95 19.28
N ASN A 108 -2.73 3.11 18.74
CA ASN A 108 -4.11 3.61 18.79
C ASN A 108 -5.01 2.83 17.82
N GLU A 109 -6.03 2.17 18.38
CA GLU A 109 -7.00 1.39 17.62
C GLU A 109 -7.88 2.25 16.71
N ILE A 110 -8.15 3.51 17.09
CA ILE A 110 -8.94 4.43 16.27
C ILE A 110 -8.28 4.64 14.92
N PHE A 111 -6.94 4.77 14.88
CA PHE A 111 -6.23 4.84 13.60
C PHE A 111 -6.32 3.54 12.81
N LEU A 112 -6.34 2.36 13.45
CA LEU A 112 -6.56 1.09 12.73
C LEU A 112 -7.93 1.07 12.07
N ASN A 113 -8.95 1.36 12.86
CA ASN A 113 -10.34 1.23 12.47
C ASN A 113 -10.64 2.22 11.34
N ASN A 114 -10.18 3.45 11.46
CA ASN A 114 -10.28 4.45 10.39
C ASN A 114 -9.51 4.02 9.13
N THR A 115 -8.30 3.46 9.28
CA THR A 115 -7.50 2.98 8.14
C THR A 115 -8.21 1.85 7.40
N ASN A 116 -8.71 0.84 8.13
CA ASN A 116 -9.41 -0.28 7.53
C ASN A 116 -10.71 0.15 6.88
N PHE A 117 -11.48 1.03 7.52
CA PHE A 117 -12.72 1.58 6.95
C PHE A 117 -12.47 2.30 5.62
N GLU A 118 -11.43 3.14 5.54
CA GLU A 118 -11.10 3.83 4.29
C GLU A 118 -10.52 2.87 3.23
N ILE A 119 -9.81 1.80 3.62
CA ILE A 119 -9.42 0.74 2.69
C ILE A 119 -10.66 0.04 2.12
N GLU A 120 -11.65 -0.30 2.95
CA GLU A 120 -12.88 -0.94 2.46
C GLU A 120 -13.56 -0.09 1.39
N LYS A 121 -13.78 1.20 1.66
CA LYS A 121 -14.36 2.13 0.67
C LYS A 121 -13.61 2.16 -0.65
N ILE A 122 -12.27 2.27 -0.61
CA ILE A 122 -11.44 2.31 -1.81
C ILE A 122 -11.68 1.08 -2.72
N PHE A 123 -11.96 -0.08 -2.12
CA PHE A 123 -12.12 -1.35 -2.82
C PHE A 123 -13.58 -1.83 -2.91
N GLU A 124 -14.56 -1.10 -2.38
CA GLU A 124 -15.99 -1.33 -2.59
C GLU A 124 -16.50 -0.57 -3.84
N ASP A 125 -15.88 0.58 -4.14
CA ASP A 125 -16.21 1.43 -5.30
C ASP A 125 -15.48 1.02 -6.61
N SER A 126 -14.79 -0.12 -6.65
CA SER A 126 -13.88 -0.52 -7.75
C SER A 126 -14.18 -1.89 -8.35
#